data_AF-A0A838WJ60-F1
#
_entry.id   AF-A0A838WJ60-F1
#
_cell.length_a   1.000
_cell.length_b   1.000
_cell.length_c   1.000
_cell.angle_alpha   90.00
_cell.angle_beta   90.00
_cell.angle_gamma   90.00
#
_symmetry.space_group_name_H-M   'P 1'
#
loop_
_entity.id
_entity.type
_entity.pdbx_description
1 polymer ?
#
loop_
_entity_poly.entity_id
_entity_poly.type
_entity_poly.pdbx_seq_one_letter_code
_entity_poly.pdbx_strand_id
1 'polypeptide(L)'
;MTTWRDLTAWCRASLALAVLALAGCDSGPTSPGAYTHYADGQMWAAVSVPQGTPSVKTWLPYLNSRDALSSPVLNQVRQLRSDAEDLRRKGELERAVAVEGEAAELAAGALSRNPPPPVLISALSALETWKQHASTIADREAFSGLDESMRIVQEARARAVRALQEGDTTAAAVHLTRAASAVFQQSPEVIAARALTRAEQRIVRGGGGDPDAARAVRLLRHAREALAAGDAPKALRRALYALQIAEALPVTPPAGER
;
A
#
# COMPACT_ATOMS: atom_id res chain seq x y z
N MET A 1 29.03 -60.79 19.16
CA MET A 1 29.20 -59.99 17.92
C MET A 1 27.84 -59.42 17.58
N THR A 2 27.56 -58.20 18.04
CA THR A 2 26.27 -57.50 17.89
C THR A 2 26.56 -56.10 17.37
N THR A 3 25.81 -55.71 16.36
CA THR A 3 26.14 -54.72 15.33
C THR A 3 25.81 -53.28 15.75
N TRP A 4 26.79 -52.38 15.61
CA TRP A 4 26.74 -50.94 15.89
C TRP A 4 26.03 -50.08 14.81
N ARG A 5 25.00 -50.61 14.13
CA ARG A 5 24.40 -49.93 12.95
C ARG A 5 23.08 -49.19 13.19
N ASP A 6 22.42 -49.35 14.33
CA ASP A 6 21.03 -48.87 14.49
C ASP A 6 20.84 -47.57 15.29
N LEU A 7 21.90 -46.98 15.86
CA LEU A 7 21.77 -45.80 16.75
C LEU A 7 21.76 -44.44 16.04
N THR A 8 22.01 -44.35 14.73
CA THR A 8 22.05 -43.06 14.01
C THR A 8 20.73 -42.67 13.35
N ALA A 9 19.77 -43.60 13.22
CA ALA A 9 18.46 -43.32 12.62
C ALA A 9 17.53 -42.53 13.56
N TRP A 10 17.64 -42.73 14.87
CA TRP A 10 16.73 -42.11 15.85
C TRP A 10 17.09 -40.65 16.19
N CYS A 11 18.35 -40.23 16.04
CA CYS A 11 18.73 -38.82 16.30
C CYS A 11 18.35 -37.84 15.18
N ARG A 12 18.06 -38.29 13.95
CA ARG A 12 17.67 -37.40 12.84
C ARG A 12 16.18 -37.08 12.81
N ALA A 13 15.32 -37.96 13.34
CA ALA A 13 13.87 -37.73 13.38
C ALA A 13 13.46 -36.67 14.42
N SER A 14 14.15 -36.62 15.57
CA SER A 14 13.82 -35.69 16.65
C SER A 14 14.23 -34.24 16.36
N LEU A 15 15.24 -34.03 15.50
CA LEU A 15 15.70 -32.69 15.13
C LEU A 15 14.85 -32.04 14.03
N ALA A 16 14.13 -32.84 13.23
CA ALA A 16 13.20 -32.34 12.21
C ALA A 16 11.87 -31.85 12.79
N LEU A 17 11.39 -32.42 13.91
CA LEU A 17 10.16 -31.94 14.57
C LEU A 17 10.37 -30.67 15.42
N ALA A 18 11.57 -30.45 15.98
CA ALA A 18 11.85 -29.27 16.78
C ALA A 18 11.97 -27.97 15.95
N VAL A 19 12.34 -28.08 14.66
CA VAL A 19 12.46 -26.90 13.76
C VAL A 19 11.10 -26.44 13.22
N LEU A 20 10.07 -27.31 13.20
CA LEU A 20 8.71 -26.94 12.80
C LEU A 20 7.91 -26.21 13.89
N ALA A 21 8.30 -26.33 15.17
CA ALA A 21 7.59 -25.71 16.28
C ALA A 21 7.98 -24.23 16.55
N LEU A 22 9.08 -23.74 15.96
CA LEU A 22 9.55 -22.35 16.14
C LEU A 22 9.14 -21.41 15.01
N ALA A 23 8.41 -21.88 13.98
CA ALA A 23 8.00 -21.07 12.83
C ALA A 23 6.60 -20.44 12.95
N GLY A 24 5.92 -20.58 14.09
CA GLY A 24 4.46 -20.41 14.15
C GLY A 24 3.94 -19.56 15.30
N CYS A 25 4.60 -18.49 15.71
CA CYS A 25 4.03 -17.47 16.59
C CYS A 25 4.76 -16.14 16.44
N ASP A 26 4.89 -15.66 15.21
CA ASP A 26 5.17 -14.23 15.01
C ASP A 26 3.84 -13.49 15.20
N SER A 27 3.39 -13.41 16.45
CA SER A 27 2.18 -12.69 16.88
C SER A 27 2.45 -11.19 16.86
N GLY A 28 2.84 -10.68 15.70
CA GLY A 28 2.73 -9.26 15.42
C GLY A 28 1.26 -8.85 15.53
N PRO A 29 0.95 -7.59 15.89
CA PRO A 29 -0.43 -7.12 15.92
C PRO A 29 -1.06 -7.37 14.55
N THR A 30 -2.05 -8.27 14.50
CA THR A 30 -2.84 -8.58 13.31
C THR A 30 -3.72 -7.39 12.99
N SER A 31 -3.10 -6.38 12.40
CA SER A 31 -3.84 -5.30 11.76
C SER A 31 -4.72 -5.94 10.67
N PRO A 32 -6.01 -5.59 10.58
CA PRO A 32 -6.89 -6.23 9.61
C PRO A 32 -6.37 -5.98 8.18
N GLY A 33 -6.57 -6.97 7.31
CA GLY A 33 -6.15 -6.89 5.90
C GLY A 33 -6.92 -5.83 5.10
N ALA A 34 -8.11 -5.45 5.58
CA ALA A 34 -8.97 -4.44 4.99
C ALA A 34 -9.71 -3.64 6.08
N TYR A 35 -10.05 -2.40 5.77
CA TYR A 35 -10.75 -1.46 6.63
C TYR A 35 -11.93 -0.88 5.87
N THR A 36 -13.10 -0.80 6.52
CA THR A 36 -14.26 -0.07 6.00
C THR A 36 -14.81 0.88 7.05
N HIS A 37 -15.34 2.02 6.62
CA HIS A 37 -15.97 3.01 7.49
C HIS A 37 -16.95 3.88 6.72
N TYR A 38 -18.13 4.15 7.27
CA TYR A 38 -19.09 5.09 6.68
C TYR A 38 -18.78 6.52 7.13
N ALA A 39 -18.53 7.42 6.18
CA ALA A 39 -18.36 8.86 6.46
C ALA A 39 -18.61 9.70 5.21
N ASP A 40 -19.20 10.88 5.39
CA ASP A 40 -19.54 11.83 4.32
C ASP A 40 -20.44 11.21 3.24
N GLY A 41 -21.53 10.57 3.68
CA GLY A 41 -22.52 9.96 2.80
C GLY A 41 -22.04 8.74 1.99
N GLN A 42 -20.83 8.23 2.23
CA GLN A 42 -20.26 7.13 1.47
C GLN A 42 -19.45 6.16 2.33
N MET A 43 -19.32 4.94 1.83
CA MET A 43 -18.46 3.93 2.41
C MET A 43 -17.02 4.08 1.91
N TRP A 44 -16.09 4.26 2.85
CA TRP A 44 -14.67 4.29 2.59
C TRP A 44 -14.08 2.91 2.79
N ALA A 45 -13.21 2.50 1.87
CA ALA A 45 -12.44 1.26 1.97
C ALA A 45 -10.95 1.54 1.88
N ALA A 46 -10.16 0.85 2.68
CA ALA A 46 -8.71 0.78 2.54
C ALA A 46 -8.24 -0.65 2.70
N VAL A 47 -7.25 -1.06 1.92
CA VAL A 47 -6.72 -2.43 1.93
C VAL A 47 -5.23 -2.38 2.22
N SER A 48 -4.80 -3.12 3.25
CA SER A 48 -3.41 -3.19 3.68
C SER A 48 -2.53 -3.70 2.53
N VAL A 49 -1.41 -3.00 2.27
CA VAL A 49 -0.45 -3.36 1.23
C VAL A 49 0.41 -4.54 1.71
N PRO A 50 0.34 -5.72 1.08
CA PRO A 50 1.12 -6.87 1.53
C PRO A 50 2.62 -6.68 1.28
N GLN A 51 3.44 -7.29 2.14
CA GLN A 51 4.88 -7.38 1.91
C GLN A 51 5.16 -8.09 0.58
N GLY A 52 6.15 -7.60 -0.17
CA GLY A 52 6.49 -8.11 -1.49
C GLY A 52 5.76 -7.42 -2.64
N THR A 53 4.80 -6.52 -2.36
CA THR A 53 4.22 -5.65 -3.38
C THR A 53 5.36 -4.84 -4.05
N PRO A 54 5.47 -4.88 -5.40
CA PRO A 54 6.51 -4.15 -6.11
C PRO A 54 6.58 -2.67 -5.76
N SER A 55 7.79 -2.16 -5.62
CA SER A 55 8.07 -0.73 -5.40
C SER A 55 9.35 -0.35 -6.13
N VAL A 56 9.70 0.94 -6.14
CA VAL A 56 10.99 1.39 -6.67
C VAL A 56 12.15 0.62 -6.05
N LYS A 57 12.11 0.37 -4.73
CA LYS A 57 13.15 -0.36 -3.99
C LYS A 57 13.32 -1.79 -4.48
N THR A 58 12.24 -2.42 -4.95
CA THR A 58 12.26 -3.77 -5.53
C THR A 58 13.10 -3.80 -6.81
N TRP A 59 13.03 -2.74 -7.63
CA TRP A 59 13.64 -2.72 -8.97
C TRP A 59 15.04 -2.13 -9.03
N LEU A 60 15.39 -1.24 -8.09
CA LEU A 60 16.72 -0.60 -8.03
C LEU A 60 17.91 -1.59 -8.15
N PRO A 61 17.90 -2.78 -7.51
CA PRO A 61 19.00 -3.72 -7.63
C PRO A 61 19.21 -4.29 -9.03
N TYR A 62 18.28 -4.12 -9.97
CA TYR A 62 18.32 -4.66 -11.33
C TYR A 62 18.57 -3.59 -12.41
N LEU A 63 18.53 -2.31 -12.01
CA LEU A 63 19.11 -1.22 -12.80
C LEU A 63 20.64 -1.37 -12.80
N ASN A 64 21.29 -1.15 -13.94
CA ASN A 64 22.71 -1.47 -14.12
C ASN A 64 23.57 -0.56 -13.24
N SER A 65 24.51 -1.13 -12.48
CA SER A 65 25.40 -0.36 -11.60
C SER A 65 26.80 -0.13 -12.16
N ARG A 66 27.17 -0.77 -13.28
CA ARG A 66 28.53 -0.69 -13.83
C ARG A 66 28.85 0.66 -14.46
N ASP A 67 27.83 1.38 -14.93
CA ASP A 67 27.87 2.81 -15.31
C ASP A 67 26.91 3.64 -14.42
N ALA A 68 26.80 3.31 -13.13
CA ALA A 68 25.81 3.85 -12.16
C ALA A 68 25.81 5.39 -11.99
N LEU A 69 26.86 6.07 -12.45
CA LEU A 69 26.96 7.52 -12.42
C LEU A 69 26.46 8.17 -13.73
N SER A 70 26.14 7.38 -14.75
CA SER A 70 25.94 7.85 -16.13
C SER A 70 24.55 7.51 -16.71
N SER A 71 23.75 6.64 -16.10
CA SER A 71 22.42 6.31 -16.64
C SER A 71 21.41 7.43 -16.32
N PRO A 72 20.91 8.18 -17.33
CA PRO A 72 19.92 9.25 -17.11
C PRO A 72 18.67 8.75 -16.39
N VAL A 73 18.27 7.50 -16.65
CA VAL A 73 17.10 6.88 -16.03
C VAL A 73 17.29 6.67 -14.53
N LEU A 74 18.48 6.22 -14.08
CA LEU A 74 18.73 6.04 -12.65
C LEU A 74 18.71 7.38 -11.90
N ASN A 75 19.24 8.44 -12.52
CA ASN A 75 19.18 9.79 -11.97
C ASN A 75 17.73 10.29 -11.90
N GLN A 76 16.92 10.05 -12.93
CA GLN A 76 15.50 10.39 -12.92
C GLN A 76 14.71 9.62 -11.84
N VAL A 77 14.94 8.31 -11.69
CA VAL A 77 14.32 7.51 -10.63
C VAL A 77 14.71 8.03 -9.23
N ARG A 78 15.99 8.41 -9.03
CA ARG A 78 16.44 9.03 -7.77
C ARG A 78 15.76 10.39 -7.53
N GLN A 79 15.62 11.21 -8.57
CA GLN A 79 14.95 12.50 -8.48
C GLN A 79 13.49 12.33 -8.08
N LEU A 80 12.72 11.47 -8.78
CA LEU A 80 11.32 11.20 -8.46
C LEU A 80 11.15 10.68 -7.02
N ARG A 81 12.08 9.84 -6.53
CA ARG A 81 12.08 9.41 -5.12
C ARG A 81 12.30 10.58 -4.16
N SER A 82 13.25 11.47 -4.45
CA SER A 82 13.47 12.68 -3.65
C SER A 82 12.23 13.57 -3.65
N ASP A 83 11.61 13.77 -4.82
CA ASP A 83 10.38 14.56 -4.97
C ASP A 83 9.21 13.97 -4.18
N ALA A 84 9.05 12.63 -4.20
CA ALA A 84 8.05 11.95 -3.39
C ALA A 84 8.31 12.13 -1.89
N GLU A 85 9.56 12.06 -1.43
CA GLU A 85 9.92 12.33 -0.04
C GLU A 85 9.63 13.80 0.35
N ASP A 86 9.91 14.76 -0.54
CA ASP A 86 9.55 16.16 -0.36
C ASP A 86 8.03 16.38 -0.27
N LEU A 87 7.25 15.71 -1.13
CA LEU A 87 5.79 15.74 -1.08
C LEU A 87 5.28 15.16 0.24
N ARG A 88 5.87 14.07 0.74
CA ARG A 88 5.52 13.55 2.08
C ARG A 88 5.81 14.53 3.20
N ARG A 89 6.97 15.20 3.16
CA ARG A 89 7.33 16.25 4.13
C ARG A 89 6.33 17.41 4.12
N LYS A 90 5.76 17.72 2.95
CA LYS A 90 4.71 18.75 2.78
C LYS A 90 3.30 18.25 3.13
N GLY A 91 3.11 16.97 3.44
CA GLY A 91 1.81 16.35 3.71
C GLY A 91 0.99 16.03 2.45
N GLU A 92 1.58 16.11 1.26
CA GLU A 92 0.94 15.83 -0.03
C GLU A 92 1.03 14.33 -0.38
N LEU A 93 0.51 13.47 0.50
CA LEU A 93 0.74 12.01 0.44
C LEU A 93 0.20 11.32 -0.81
N GLU A 94 -0.98 11.71 -1.30
CA GLU A 94 -1.54 11.13 -2.51
C GLU A 94 -0.66 11.41 -3.73
N ARG A 95 -0.12 12.62 -3.83
CA ARG A 95 0.85 13.00 -4.87
C ARG A 95 2.17 12.26 -4.67
N ALA A 96 2.65 12.13 -3.43
CA ALA A 96 3.87 11.39 -3.14
C ALA A 96 3.77 9.93 -3.62
N VAL A 97 2.65 9.25 -3.34
CA VAL A 97 2.40 7.88 -3.79
C VAL A 97 2.30 7.79 -5.31
N ALA A 98 1.67 8.77 -5.97
CA ALA A 98 1.62 8.82 -7.43
C ALA A 98 3.03 8.95 -8.05
N VAL A 99 3.88 9.85 -7.51
CA VAL A 99 5.26 10.04 -7.96
C VAL A 99 6.12 8.80 -7.69
N GLU A 100 5.91 8.08 -6.58
CA GLU A 100 6.58 6.79 -6.36
C GLU A 100 6.13 5.70 -7.32
N GLY A 101 4.84 5.67 -7.68
CA GLY A 101 4.32 4.80 -8.74
C GLY A 101 5.02 5.06 -10.07
N GLU A 102 5.14 6.33 -10.47
CA GLU A 102 5.86 6.74 -11.67
C GLU A 102 7.34 6.32 -11.62
N ALA A 103 8.02 6.54 -10.50
CA ALA A 103 9.40 6.11 -10.31
C ALA A 103 9.54 4.58 -10.40
N ALA A 104 8.56 3.82 -9.92
CA ALA A 104 8.58 2.37 -9.96
C ALA A 104 8.36 1.86 -11.38
N GLU A 105 7.43 2.46 -12.13
CA GLU A 105 7.15 2.13 -13.52
C GLU A 105 8.35 2.43 -14.41
N LEU A 106 8.99 3.60 -14.23
CA LEU A 106 10.22 3.97 -14.90
C LEU A 106 11.35 2.97 -14.60
N ALA A 107 11.52 2.58 -13.33
CA ALA A 107 12.52 1.59 -12.94
C ALA A 107 12.23 0.19 -13.53
N ALA A 108 10.98 -0.25 -13.54
CA ALA A 108 10.59 -1.54 -14.12
C ALA A 108 10.77 -1.58 -15.64
N GLY A 109 10.51 -0.46 -16.34
CA GLY A 109 10.72 -0.35 -17.79
C GLY A 109 12.20 -0.31 -18.19
N ALA A 110 13.09 0.09 -17.29
CA ALA A 110 14.52 0.28 -17.55
C ALA A 110 15.41 -0.84 -16.97
N LEU A 111 14.83 -1.99 -16.64
CA LEU A 111 15.57 -3.14 -16.11
C LEU A 111 16.65 -3.60 -17.11
N SER A 112 17.90 -3.53 -16.68
CA SER A 112 19.06 -4.02 -17.44
C SER A 112 19.42 -5.47 -17.15
N ARG A 113 18.85 -6.02 -16.08
CA ARG A 113 19.04 -7.40 -15.61
C ARG A 113 17.68 -7.98 -15.30
N ASN A 114 17.49 -9.23 -15.72
CA ASN A 114 16.26 -9.97 -15.44
C ASN A 114 16.11 -10.16 -13.93
N PRO A 115 14.97 -9.75 -13.33
CA PRO A 115 14.68 -10.09 -11.94
C PRO A 115 14.62 -11.61 -11.78
N PRO A 116 15.20 -12.19 -10.71
CA PRO A 116 15.20 -13.62 -10.50
C PRO A 116 13.76 -14.10 -10.17
N PRO A 117 13.39 -15.35 -10.53
CA PRO A 117 12.04 -15.87 -10.33
C PRO A 117 11.45 -15.68 -8.92
N PRO A 118 12.21 -15.87 -7.82
CA PRO A 118 11.67 -15.67 -6.47
C PRO A 118 11.08 -14.28 -6.22
N VAL A 119 11.64 -13.23 -6.84
CA VAL A 119 11.13 -11.85 -6.68
C VAL A 119 9.80 -11.67 -7.40
N LEU A 120 9.67 -12.20 -8.61
CA LEU A 120 8.44 -12.12 -9.41
C LEU A 120 7.32 -12.97 -8.79
N ILE A 121 7.66 -14.16 -8.25
CA ILE A 121 6.73 -15.03 -7.52
C ILE A 121 6.26 -14.35 -6.22
N SER A 122 7.17 -13.73 -5.47
CA SER A 122 6.81 -12.97 -4.26
C SER A 122 5.85 -11.83 -4.57
N ALA A 123 6.10 -11.07 -5.64
CA ALA A 123 5.21 -10.01 -6.11
C ALA A 123 3.82 -10.52 -6.52
N LEU A 124 3.75 -11.63 -7.27
CA LEU A 124 2.47 -12.26 -7.63
C LEU A 124 1.67 -12.72 -6.39
N SER A 125 2.37 -13.29 -5.40
CA SER A 125 1.77 -13.70 -4.13
C SER A 125 1.22 -12.51 -3.35
N ALA A 126 1.99 -11.41 -3.26
CA ALA A 126 1.55 -10.17 -2.62
C ALA A 126 0.27 -9.60 -3.26
N LEU A 127 0.18 -9.57 -4.59
CA LEU A 127 -1.02 -9.11 -5.29
C LEU A 127 -2.23 -10.04 -5.06
N GLU A 128 -2.01 -11.34 -4.96
CA GLU A 128 -3.09 -12.30 -4.65
C GLU A 128 -3.59 -12.11 -3.20
N THR A 129 -2.69 -11.94 -2.23
CA THR A 129 -3.05 -11.61 -0.84
C THR A 129 -3.84 -10.31 -0.77
N TRP A 130 -3.43 -9.27 -1.50
CA TRP A 130 -4.18 -8.01 -1.55
C TRP A 130 -5.57 -8.21 -2.13
N LYS A 131 -5.70 -8.98 -3.22
CA LYS A 131 -7.00 -9.29 -3.84
C LYS A 131 -7.91 -10.06 -2.88
N GLN A 132 -7.36 -11.02 -2.13
CA GLN A 132 -8.09 -11.74 -1.09
C GLN A 132 -8.64 -10.76 -0.04
N HIS A 133 -7.79 -9.88 0.50
CA HIS A 133 -8.24 -8.85 1.44
C HIS A 133 -9.31 -7.94 0.83
N ALA A 134 -9.12 -7.45 -0.39
CA ALA A 134 -10.09 -6.59 -1.09
C ALA A 134 -11.44 -7.29 -1.32
N SER A 135 -11.44 -8.57 -1.68
CA SER A 135 -12.69 -9.32 -1.88
C SER A 135 -13.53 -9.46 -0.62
N THR A 136 -12.91 -9.56 0.57
CA THR A 136 -13.65 -9.65 1.84
C THR A 136 -14.57 -8.47 2.12
N ILE A 137 -14.29 -7.32 1.50
CA ILE A 137 -15.07 -6.09 1.63
C ILE A 137 -15.92 -5.81 0.39
N ALA A 138 -15.40 -6.04 -0.82
CA ALA A 138 -16.10 -5.74 -2.08
C ALA A 138 -17.42 -6.51 -2.24
N ASP A 139 -17.53 -7.73 -1.68
CA ASP A 139 -18.75 -8.54 -1.75
C ASP A 139 -19.93 -7.96 -0.93
N ARG A 140 -19.69 -6.92 -0.12
CA ARG A 140 -20.70 -6.37 0.80
C ARG A 140 -21.37 -5.12 0.25
N GLU A 141 -20.62 -4.23 -0.38
CA GLU A 141 -21.07 -2.91 -0.82
C GLU A 141 -20.22 -2.41 -2.00
N ALA A 142 -20.75 -1.46 -2.78
CA ALA A 142 -20.00 -0.80 -3.84
C ALA A 142 -19.10 0.30 -3.24
N PHE A 143 -17.78 0.19 -3.46
CA PHE A 143 -16.80 1.18 -2.99
C PHE A 143 -16.20 1.93 -4.18
N SER A 144 -16.33 3.26 -4.18
CA SER A 144 -15.80 4.09 -5.27
C SER A 144 -14.29 3.89 -5.42
N GLY A 145 -13.87 3.35 -6.57
CA GLY A 145 -12.47 3.16 -6.92
C GLY A 145 -11.86 1.80 -6.50
N LEU A 146 -12.44 1.06 -5.56
CA LEU A 146 -11.92 -0.27 -5.20
C LEU A 146 -12.12 -1.27 -6.34
N ASP A 147 -13.31 -1.28 -6.96
CA ASP A 147 -13.63 -2.16 -8.08
C ASP A 147 -12.69 -1.93 -9.27
N GLU A 148 -12.39 -0.66 -9.55
CA GLU A 148 -11.45 -0.27 -10.60
C GLU A 148 -10.02 -0.72 -10.26
N SER A 149 -9.56 -0.52 -9.02
CA SER A 149 -8.27 -1.04 -8.57
C SER A 149 -8.20 -2.56 -8.67
N MET A 150 -9.26 -3.29 -8.27
CA MET A 150 -9.32 -4.75 -8.38
C MET A 150 -9.25 -5.21 -9.84
N ARG A 151 -9.98 -4.54 -10.74
CA ARG A 151 -9.93 -4.80 -12.18
C ARG A 151 -8.53 -4.60 -12.75
N ILE A 152 -7.88 -3.47 -12.44
CA ILE A 152 -6.50 -3.18 -12.87
C ILE A 152 -5.53 -4.25 -12.36
N VAL A 153 -5.62 -4.61 -11.07
CA VAL A 153 -4.75 -5.63 -10.45
C VAL A 153 -4.94 -6.98 -11.13
N GLN A 154 -6.18 -7.40 -11.38
CA GLN A 154 -6.49 -8.67 -12.03
C GLN A 154 -5.95 -8.73 -13.47
N GLU A 155 -6.19 -7.69 -14.27
CA GLU A 155 -5.72 -7.62 -15.66
C GLU A 155 -4.19 -7.60 -15.73
N ALA A 156 -3.55 -6.78 -14.90
CA ALA A 156 -2.11 -6.67 -14.86
C ALA A 156 -1.45 -7.97 -14.38
N ARG A 157 -2.01 -8.64 -13.35
CA ARG A 157 -1.55 -9.95 -12.89
C ARG A 157 -1.65 -11.01 -14.00
N ALA A 158 -2.76 -11.06 -14.74
CA ALA A 158 -2.92 -12.00 -15.84
C ALA A 158 -1.87 -11.80 -16.94
N ARG A 159 -1.57 -10.53 -17.27
CA ARG A 159 -0.50 -10.18 -18.23
C ARG A 159 0.89 -10.54 -17.70
N ALA A 160 1.15 -10.30 -16.42
CA ALA A 160 2.42 -10.68 -15.78
C ALA A 160 2.65 -12.20 -15.83
N VAL A 161 1.62 -13.01 -15.53
CA VAL A 161 1.70 -14.48 -15.62
C VAL A 161 2.01 -14.93 -17.05
N ARG A 162 1.34 -14.33 -18.06
CA ARG A 162 1.61 -14.64 -19.46
C ARG A 162 3.06 -14.31 -19.85
N ALA A 163 3.53 -13.12 -19.50
CA ALA A 163 4.92 -12.73 -19.77
C ALA A 163 5.93 -13.69 -19.13
N LEU A 164 5.68 -14.16 -17.90
CA LEU A 164 6.51 -15.18 -17.26
C LEU A 164 6.50 -16.52 -18.00
N GLN A 165 5.35 -16.96 -18.51
CA GLN A 165 5.24 -18.19 -19.31
C GLN A 165 6.02 -18.09 -20.62
N GLU A 166 6.11 -16.88 -21.20
CA GLU A 166 6.88 -16.57 -22.40
C GLU A 166 8.38 -16.33 -22.11
N GLY A 167 8.78 -16.30 -20.83
CA GLY A 167 10.15 -16.02 -20.40
C GLY A 167 10.52 -14.53 -20.35
N ASP A 168 9.57 -13.62 -20.60
CA ASP A 168 9.77 -12.18 -20.54
C ASP A 168 9.61 -11.64 -19.10
N THR A 169 10.69 -11.78 -18.33
CA THR A 169 10.73 -11.30 -16.93
C THR A 169 10.62 -9.77 -16.79
N THR A 170 11.03 -9.00 -17.80
CA THR A 170 10.96 -7.54 -17.78
C THR A 170 9.52 -7.07 -17.99
N ALA A 171 8.82 -7.62 -19.00
CA ALA A 171 7.40 -7.34 -19.19
C ALA A 171 6.57 -7.78 -17.98
N ALA A 172 6.91 -8.91 -17.35
CA ALA A 172 6.28 -9.32 -16.10
C ALA A 172 6.46 -8.27 -14.99
N ALA A 173 7.68 -7.75 -14.80
CA ALA A 173 7.94 -6.71 -13.79
C ALA A 173 7.16 -5.41 -14.05
N VAL A 174 7.05 -4.98 -15.31
CA VAL A 174 6.25 -3.81 -15.70
C VAL A 174 4.78 -4.02 -15.34
N HIS A 175 4.19 -5.17 -15.70
CA HIS A 175 2.80 -5.47 -15.36
C HIS A 175 2.56 -5.58 -13.85
N LEU A 176 3.48 -6.21 -13.11
CA LEU A 176 3.40 -6.29 -11.65
C LEU A 176 3.47 -4.90 -11.00
N THR A 177 4.26 -3.99 -11.55
CA THR A 177 4.38 -2.60 -11.06
C THR A 177 3.11 -1.81 -11.28
N ARG A 178 2.48 -1.94 -12.46
CA ARG A 178 1.18 -1.33 -12.72
C ARG A 178 0.10 -1.80 -11.73
N ALA A 179 0.10 -3.10 -11.41
CA ALA A 179 -0.79 -3.64 -10.38
C ALA A 179 -0.48 -3.02 -9.00
N ALA A 180 0.80 -2.91 -8.64
CA ALA A 180 1.22 -2.29 -7.38
C ALA A 180 0.77 -0.83 -7.26
N SER A 181 0.86 -0.03 -8.33
CA SER A 181 0.33 1.35 -8.34
C SER A 181 -1.15 1.37 -7.95
N ALA A 182 -1.98 0.49 -8.51
CA ALA A 182 -3.41 0.39 -8.17
C ALA A 182 -3.65 -0.10 -6.72
N VAL A 183 -2.78 -0.97 -6.19
CA VAL A 183 -2.78 -1.40 -4.78
C VAL A 183 -2.51 -0.23 -3.84
N PHE A 184 -1.46 0.57 -4.11
CA PHE A 184 -1.09 1.70 -3.25
C PHE A 184 -2.15 2.80 -3.22
N GLN A 185 -2.90 3.00 -4.32
CA GLN A 185 -4.02 3.95 -4.37
C GLN A 185 -5.18 3.62 -3.42
N GLN A 186 -5.26 2.37 -2.95
CA GLN A 186 -6.23 1.90 -1.96
C GLN A 186 -5.59 1.62 -0.60
N SER A 187 -4.35 2.05 -0.38
CA SER A 187 -3.66 1.84 0.90
C SER A 187 -4.26 2.70 2.02
N PRO A 188 -4.14 2.29 3.30
CA PRO A 188 -4.58 3.11 4.43
C PRO A 188 -3.99 4.52 4.46
N GLU A 189 -2.75 4.70 3.98
CA GLU A 189 -2.09 6.00 3.90
C GLU A 189 -2.80 6.95 2.93
N VAL A 190 -3.05 6.49 1.69
CA VAL A 190 -3.71 7.30 0.65
C VAL A 190 -5.16 7.59 1.03
N ILE A 191 -5.88 6.60 1.55
CA ILE A 191 -7.27 6.78 1.96
C ILE A 191 -7.37 7.73 3.16
N ALA A 192 -6.44 7.66 4.12
CA ALA A 192 -6.37 8.63 5.22
C ALA A 192 -6.12 10.06 4.69
N ALA A 193 -5.22 10.23 3.72
CA ALA A 193 -4.94 11.53 3.11
C ALA A 193 -6.18 12.13 2.42
N ARG A 194 -6.90 11.32 1.63
CA ARG A 194 -8.16 11.75 0.99
C ARG A 194 -9.22 12.15 2.01
N ALA A 195 -9.39 11.35 3.07
CA ALA A 195 -10.32 11.65 4.14
C ALA A 195 -9.94 12.94 4.90
N LEU A 196 -8.65 13.17 5.16
CA LEU A 196 -8.13 14.42 5.73
C LEU A 196 -8.52 15.64 4.89
N THR A 197 -8.18 15.63 3.60
CA THR A 197 -8.48 16.73 2.68
C THR A 197 -9.98 17.02 2.63
N ARG A 198 -10.81 15.98 2.59
CA ARG A 198 -12.27 16.12 2.53
C ARG A 198 -12.86 16.67 3.84
N ALA A 199 -12.35 16.20 4.98
CA ALA A 199 -12.76 16.70 6.29
C ALA A 199 -12.39 18.18 6.47
N GLU A 200 -11.22 18.60 5.99
CA GLU A 200 -10.78 20.00 6.04
C GLU A 200 -11.69 20.92 5.23
N GLN A 201 -11.98 20.53 3.99
CA GLN A 201 -12.91 21.27 3.13
C GLN A 201 -14.27 21.40 3.79
N ARG A 202 -14.73 20.37 4.50
CA ARG A 202 -16.02 20.37 5.19
C ARG A 202 -16.02 21.28 6.43
N ILE A 203 -14.98 21.22 7.26
CA ILE A 203 -14.83 22.10 8.43
C ILE A 203 -14.77 23.57 8.01
N VAL A 204 -14.02 23.90 6.95
CA VAL A 204 -13.94 25.28 6.44
C VAL A 204 -15.31 25.80 6.01
N ARG A 205 -16.17 24.96 5.43
CA ARG A 205 -17.55 25.31 5.05
C ARG A 205 -18.51 25.40 6.24
N GLY A 206 -18.24 24.67 7.33
CA GLY A 206 -19.09 24.65 8.52
C GLY A 206 -19.07 25.94 9.34
N GLY A 207 -18.00 26.73 9.25
CA GLY A 207 -17.83 27.97 10.01
C GLY A 207 -17.19 27.73 11.39
N GLY A 208 -16.26 28.60 11.78
CA GLY A 208 -15.49 28.48 13.02
C GLY A 208 -16.29 28.98 14.22
N GLY A 209 -16.80 28.06 15.05
CA GLY A 209 -17.52 28.38 16.28
C GLY A 209 -18.07 27.16 17.03
N ASP A 210 -18.19 26.02 16.34
CA ASP A 210 -18.69 24.77 16.90
C ASP A 210 -17.61 24.00 17.69
N PRO A 211 -17.87 23.55 18.94
CA PRO A 211 -16.99 22.64 19.68
C PRO A 211 -16.60 21.37 18.92
N ASP A 212 -17.51 20.83 18.09
CA ASP A 212 -17.26 19.67 17.26
C ASP A 212 -16.30 19.98 16.10
N ALA A 213 -16.33 21.20 15.56
CA ALA A 213 -15.32 21.65 14.60
C ALA A 213 -13.93 21.69 15.25
N ALA A 214 -13.81 22.20 16.48
CA ALA A 214 -12.56 22.18 17.22
C ALA A 214 -12.05 20.76 17.51
N ARG A 215 -12.97 19.83 17.81
CA ARG A 215 -12.65 18.41 17.99
C ARG A 215 -12.16 17.77 16.69
N ALA A 216 -12.85 18.02 15.57
CA ALA A 216 -12.44 17.52 14.25
C ALA A 216 -11.04 18.04 13.89
N VAL A 217 -10.75 19.32 14.07
CA VAL A 217 -9.40 19.91 13.84
C VAL A 217 -8.31 19.19 14.66
N ARG A 218 -8.57 18.90 15.95
CA ARG A 218 -7.61 18.12 16.78
C ARG A 218 -7.38 16.72 16.23
N LEU A 219 -8.43 16.04 15.76
CA LEU A 219 -8.31 14.72 15.15
C LEU A 219 -7.51 14.75 13.84
N LEU A 220 -7.73 15.77 13.00
CA LEU A 220 -6.95 15.96 11.77
C LEU A 220 -5.46 16.16 12.06
N ARG A 221 -5.13 16.96 13.08
CA ARG A 221 -3.74 17.12 13.53
C ARG A 221 -3.13 15.79 13.96
N HIS A 222 -3.82 15.04 14.81
CA HIS A 222 -3.36 13.73 15.28
C HIS A 222 -3.28 12.67 14.17
N ALA A 223 -4.11 12.78 13.12
CA ALA A 223 -4.03 11.92 11.95
C ALA A 223 -2.77 12.23 11.13
N ARG A 224 -2.45 13.51 10.90
CA ARG A 224 -1.19 13.93 10.26
C ARG A 224 0.04 13.47 11.04
N GLU A 225 0.04 13.63 12.35
CA GLU A 225 1.12 13.14 13.22
C GLU A 225 1.31 11.62 13.09
N ALA A 226 0.21 10.87 13.01
CA ALA A 226 0.27 9.42 12.80
C ALA A 226 0.82 9.05 11.42
N LEU A 227 0.46 9.77 10.35
CA LEU A 227 1.02 9.58 9.00
C LEU A 227 2.52 9.87 8.99
N ALA A 228 2.95 10.98 9.59
CA ALA A 228 4.36 11.34 9.71
C ALA A 228 5.17 10.28 10.49
N ALA A 229 4.54 9.60 11.46
CA ALA A 229 5.12 8.50 12.20
C ALA A 229 5.03 7.13 11.50
N GLY A 230 4.39 7.04 10.32
CA GLY A 230 4.20 5.79 9.58
C GLY A 230 3.09 4.87 10.12
N ASP A 231 2.25 5.34 11.05
CA ASP A 231 1.12 4.58 11.61
C ASP A 231 -0.16 4.83 10.79
N ALA A 232 -0.18 4.29 9.56
CA ALA A 232 -1.26 4.48 8.61
C ALA A 232 -2.64 3.99 9.13
N PRO A 233 -2.78 2.84 9.82
CA PRO A 233 -4.07 2.42 10.38
C PRO A 233 -4.64 3.41 11.41
N LYS A 234 -3.78 3.95 12.29
CA LYS A 234 -4.20 4.96 13.27
C LYS A 234 -4.56 6.27 12.61
N ALA A 235 -3.80 6.69 11.61
CA ALA A 235 -4.11 7.86 10.80
C ALA A 235 -5.48 7.74 10.12
N LEU A 236 -5.72 6.62 9.44
CA LEU A 236 -6.98 6.33 8.75
C LEU A 236 -8.18 6.44 9.70
N ARG A 237 -8.14 5.75 10.84
CA ARG A 237 -9.22 5.81 11.84
C ARG A 237 -9.50 7.24 12.31
N ARG A 238 -8.44 8.02 12.59
CA ARG A 238 -8.58 9.40 13.05
C ARG A 238 -9.13 10.32 11.96
N ALA A 239 -8.67 10.16 10.72
CA ALA A 239 -9.11 10.95 9.58
C ALA A 239 -10.59 10.69 9.25
N LEU A 240 -11.01 9.42 9.20
CA LEU A 240 -12.41 9.05 8.95
C LEU A 240 -13.34 9.49 10.08
N TYR A 241 -12.90 9.40 11.33
CA TYR A 241 -13.69 9.91 12.45
C TYR A 241 -13.79 11.45 12.45
N ALA A 242 -12.72 12.15 12.05
CA ALA A 242 -12.78 13.59 11.85
C ALA A 242 -13.76 13.98 10.73
N LEU A 243 -13.75 13.22 9.62
CA LEU A 243 -14.68 13.42 8.51
C LEU A 243 -16.14 13.20 8.94
N GLN A 244 -16.41 12.14 9.71
CA GLN A 244 -17.75 11.87 10.24
C GLN A 244 -18.26 12.99 11.15
N ILE A 245 -17.40 13.57 12.00
CA ILE A 245 -17.78 14.74 12.80
C ILE A 245 -18.02 15.95 11.89
N ALA A 246 -17.15 16.17 10.90
CA ALA A 246 -17.28 17.30 9.99
C ALA A 246 -18.55 17.23 9.12
N GLU A 247 -19.00 16.04 8.74
CA GLU A 247 -20.26 15.80 8.02
C GLU A 247 -21.47 16.35 8.78
N ALA A 248 -21.49 16.15 10.10
CA ALA A 248 -22.56 16.56 11.00
C ALA A 248 -22.59 18.08 11.29
N LEU A 249 -21.56 18.83 10.89
CA LEU A 249 -21.51 20.28 11.12
C LEU A 249 -22.56 21.01 10.27
N PRO A 250 -23.23 22.03 10.82
CA PRO A 250 -24.17 22.86 10.06
C PRO A 250 -23.44 23.57 8.92
N VAL A 251 -24.03 23.56 7.72
CA VAL A 251 -23.49 24.33 6.59
C VAL A 251 -23.90 25.78 6.74
N THR A 252 -22.93 26.68 6.89
CA THR A 252 -23.23 28.12 6.90
C THR A 252 -23.47 28.55 5.44
N PRO A 253 -24.66 29.06 5.08
CA PRO A 253 -24.91 29.53 3.73
C PRO A 253 -24.00 30.73 3.40
N PRO A 254 -23.56 30.90 2.14
CA PRO A 254 -22.74 32.03 1.75
C PRO A 254 -23.49 33.34 2.05
N ALA A 255 -22.76 34.32 2.60
CA ALA A 255 -23.29 35.65 2.90
C ALA A 255 -23.70 36.34 1.59
N GLY A 256 -24.96 36.17 1.17
CA GLY A 256 -25.48 36.70 -0.09
C GLY A 256 -26.80 36.10 -0.57
N GLU A 257 -27.25 34.98 0.00
CA GLU A 257 -28.54 34.34 -0.34
C GLU A 257 -29.62 34.60 0.72
N ARG A 258 -29.92 35.87 1.02
CA ARG A 258 -31.06 36.27 1.85
C ARG A 258 -32.04 37.14 1.08
#